data_AF-A0A954Z8I3-F1
#
_entry.id   AF-A0A954Z8I3-F1
#
_cell.length_a   1.000
_cell.length_b   1.000
_cell.length_c   1.000
_cell.angle_alpha   90.00
_cell.angle_beta   90.00
_cell.angle_gamma   90.00
#
_symmetry.space_group_name_H-M   'P 1'
#
loop_
_entity.id
_entity.type
_entity.pdbx_description
1 polymer ?
#
loop_
_entity_poly.entity_id
_entity_poly.type
_entity_poly.pdbx_seq_one_letter_code
_entity_poly.pdbx_strand_id
1 'polypeptide(L)'
;MTPNVSHSTMMMMTYAGWGFIVVTIAMVVIPFLRGKSDMVSAWSCMLVSCCFSLGAGFLEAVDRPDRIFTDFISFDFPSAYYKDAVIRNMFFFLCLVGFYYYFKPLKRFASRRMMYTPEWSSALMVYVVALGMLICSLAMAVQVPFFSELLRNLSHKAAVFAAAFTFYAWYRNRSSVLLLSIFLVTFAGAGMFAMVVSTGRRLLLTVCAVPLVAMYWMKWRDAKRLKVFALCVLVGGSVVTAGLGYQVVRRFSQKKGGGERTVANLVAEIGKISGTELLAQLDSWKTLVGQGSFDYGLITRRLVDEGTIAVRPLNS
;
A
#
# COMPACT_ATOMS: atom_id res chain seq x y z
N MET A 1 -8.45 -29.75 10.62
CA MET A 1 -7.88 -30.39 9.41
C MET A 1 -6.46 -29.88 9.30
N THR A 2 -5.47 -30.75 9.34
CA THR A 2 -4.06 -30.34 9.18
C THR A 2 -3.84 -29.90 7.72
N PRO A 3 -3.24 -28.74 7.46
CA PRO A 3 -3.05 -28.24 6.09
C PRO A 3 -2.24 -29.23 5.26
N ASN A 4 -2.74 -29.56 4.06
CA ASN A 4 -2.10 -30.48 3.10
C ASN A 4 -0.89 -29.86 2.36
N VAL A 5 -0.14 -28.97 3.03
CA VAL A 5 1.05 -28.34 2.46
C VAL A 5 2.27 -29.14 2.87
N SER A 6 2.96 -29.74 1.90
CA SER A 6 4.17 -30.51 2.20
C SER A 6 5.24 -29.63 2.84
N HIS A 7 6.01 -30.19 3.78
CA HIS A 7 7.14 -29.48 4.40
C HIS A 7 8.12 -28.89 3.36
N SER A 8 8.34 -29.60 2.25
CA SER A 8 9.15 -29.12 1.13
C SER A 8 8.59 -27.85 0.48
N THR A 9 7.27 -27.69 0.42
CA THR A 9 6.60 -26.51 -0.16
C THR A 9 6.69 -25.32 0.79
N MET A 10 6.48 -25.54 2.09
CA MET A 10 6.67 -24.50 3.11
C MET A 10 8.10 -23.94 3.08
N MET A 11 9.11 -24.82 3.09
CA MET A 11 10.51 -24.40 3.01
C MET A 11 10.81 -23.61 1.73
N MET A 12 10.30 -24.06 0.58
CA MET A 12 10.46 -23.34 -0.68
C MET A 12 9.88 -21.93 -0.63
N MET A 13 8.68 -21.76 -0.06
CA MET A 13 8.03 -20.46 0.11
C MET A 13 8.79 -19.57 1.10
N THR A 14 9.30 -20.14 2.20
CA THR A 14 10.11 -19.39 3.17
C THR A 14 11.38 -18.84 2.54
N TYR A 15 12.14 -19.67 1.83
CA TYR A 15 13.36 -19.24 1.16
C TYR A 15 13.08 -18.27 0.02
N ALA A 16 12.04 -18.51 -0.78
CA ALA A 16 11.62 -17.59 -1.83
C ALA A 16 11.20 -16.23 -1.24
N GLY A 17 10.43 -16.22 -0.16
CA GLY A 17 9.96 -15.00 0.52
C GLY A 17 11.12 -14.14 1.03
N TRP A 18 12.02 -14.73 1.82
CA TRP A 18 13.20 -14.03 2.33
C TRP A 18 14.16 -13.61 1.22
N GLY A 19 14.43 -14.49 0.25
CA GLY A 19 15.27 -14.19 -0.89
C GLY A 19 14.74 -12.99 -1.68
N PHE A 20 13.43 -12.94 -1.91
CA PHE A 20 12.79 -11.84 -2.62
C PHE A 20 12.86 -10.51 -1.87
N ILE A 21 12.65 -10.53 -0.54
CA ILE A 21 12.79 -9.35 0.33
C ILE A 21 14.22 -8.83 0.25
N VAL A 22 15.22 -9.69 0.43
CA VAL A 22 16.64 -9.30 0.39
C VAL A 22 17.01 -8.72 -0.96
N VAL A 23 16.65 -9.39 -2.06
CA VAL A 23 16.96 -8.93 -3.42
C VAL A 23 16.30 -7.59 -3.73
N THR A 24 15.00 -7.44 -3.47
CA THR A 24 14.29 -6.17 -3.75
C THR A 24 14.81 -5.01 -2.91
N ILE A 25 15.08 -5.21 -1.61
CA ILE A 25 15.70 -4.20 -0.76
C ILE A 25 17.10 -3.84 -1.27
N ALA A 26 17.92 -4.83 -1.64
CA ALA A 26 19.25 -4.59 -2.19
C ALA A 26 19.19 -3.79 -3.50
N MET A 27 18.22 -4.08 -4.37
CA MET A 27 17.99 -3.36 -5.62
C MET A 27 17.54 -1.89 -5.42
N VAL A 28 17.02 -1.53 -4.25
CA VAL A 28 16.70 -0.14 -3.89
C VAL A 28 17.89 0.53 -3.20
N VAL A 29 18.41 -0.10 -2.15
CA VAL A 29 19.41 0.49 -1.24
C VAL A 29 20.78 0.63 -1.91
N ILE A 30 21.26 -0.40 -2.63
CA ILE A 30 22.61 -0.38 -3.21
C ILE A 30 22.74 0.72 -4.30
N PRO A 31 21.82 0.83 -5.29
CA PRO A 31 21.90 1.90 -6.28
C PRO A 31 21.75 3.29 -5.67
N PHE A 32 20.92 3.44 -4.64
CA PHE A 32 20.76 4.71 -3.93
C PHE A 32 22.05 5.14 -3.24
N LEU A 33 22.66 4.26 -2.42
CA LEU A 33 23.92 4.57 -1.74
C LEU A 33 25.05 4.87 -2.74
N ARG A 34 25.08 4.16 -3.88
CA ARG A 34 26.02 4.42 -4.99
C ARG A 34 25.70 5.68 -5.80
N GLY A 35 24.53 6.31 -5.61
CA GLY A 35 24.16 7.54 -6.32
C GLY A 35 23.66 7.34 -7.74
N LYS A 36 23.31 6.11 -8.09
CA LYS A 36 22.80 5.76 -9.42
C LYS A 36 21.27 5.86 -9.50
N SER A 37 20.59 6.06 -8.37
CA SER A 37 19.14 6.11 -8.28
C SER A 37 18.67 6.96 -7.09
N ASP A 38 17.43 7.45 -7.18
CA ASP A 38 16.71 8.10 -6.09
C ASP A 38 16.05 7.07 -5.17
N MET A 39 16.00 7.34 -3.86
CA MET A 39 15.38 6.45 -2.88
C MET A 39 13.88 6.30 -3.12
N VAL A 40 13.20 7.43 -3.35
CA VAL A 40 11.77 7.48 -3.67
C VAL A 40 11.62 7.71 -5.16
N SER A 41 11.78 6.66 -5.95
CA SER A 41 11.47 6.66 -7.38
C SER A 41 10.29 5.74 -7.68
N ALA A 42 9.62 5.90 -8.82
CA ALA A 42 8.54 4.99 -9.22
C ALA A 42 9.00 3.51 -9.23
N TRP A 43 10.25 3.27 -9.67
CA TRP A 43 10.87 1.95 -9.65
C TRP A 43 11.09 1.44 -8.22
N SER A 44 11.67 2.26 -7.35
CA SER A 44 11.90 1.90 -5.94
C SER A 44 10.60 1.61 -5.20
N CYS A 45 9.57 2.44 -5.40
CA CYS A 45 8.24 2.23 -4.82
C CYS A 45 7.59 0.94 -5.34
N MET A 46 7.77 0.62 -6.62
CA MET A 46 7.28 -0.65 -7.17
C MET A 46 8.03 -1.85 -6.59
N LEU A 47 9.36 -1.79 -6.46
CA LEU A 47 10.14 -2.85 -5.83
C LEU A 47 9.75 -3.08 -4.37
N VAL A 48 9.51 -2.01 -3.60
CA VAL A 48 8.99 -2.09 -2.23
C VAL A 48 7.59 -2.71 -2.22
N SER A 49 6.72 -2.36 -3.17
CA SER A 49 5.41 -2.98 -3.32
C SER A 49 5.51 -4.49 -3.63
N CYS A 50 6.47 -4.89 -4.48
CA CYS A 50 6.76 -6.30 -4.76
C CYS A 50 7.31 -7.01 -3.51
N CYS A 51 8.21 -6.37 -2.74
CA CYS A 51 8.71 -6.88 -1.46
C CYS A 51 7.56 -7.19 -0.50
N PHE A 52 6.57 -6.30 -0.44
CA PHE A 52 5.40 -6.44 0.43
C PHE A 52 4.40 -7.47 -0.08
N SER A 53 4.06 -7.45 -1.37
CA SER A 53 3.02 -8.31 -1.92
C SER A 53 3.50 -9.75 -2.16
N LEU A 54 4.73 -9.92 -2.66
CA LEU A 54 5.28 -11.23 -3.00
C LEU A 54 6.13 -11.77 -1.84
N GLY A 55 7.12 -11.00 -1.39
CA GLY A 55 8.05 -11.44 -0.34
C GLY A 55 7.33 -11.73 0.98
N ALA A 56 6.70 -10.71 1.57
CA ALA A 56 5.91 -10.90 2.79
C ALA A 56 4.65 -11.74 2.57
N GLY A 57 4.09 -11.76 1.35
CA GLY A 57 2.95 -12.63 0.99
C GLY A 57 3.29 -14.13 1.06
N PHE A 58 4.47 -14.55 0.56
CA PHE A 58 4.91 -15.93 0.68
C PHE A 58 5.15 -16.34 2.15
N LEU A 59 5.75 -15.44 2.93
CA LEU A 59 5.97 -15.69 4.37
C LEU A 59 4.66 -15.73 5.16
N GLU A 60 3.70 -14.87 4.80
CA GLU A 60 2.36 -14.85 5.40
C GLU A 60 1.61 -16.17 5.13
N ALA A 61 1.73 -16.73 3.93
CA ALA A 61 1.10 -17.99 3.57
C ALA A 61 1.74 -19.21 4.27
N VAL A 62 3.02 -19.14 4.68
CA VAL A 62 3.65 -20.18 5.52
C VAL A 62 3.19 -20.09 6.97
N ASP A 63 3.13 -18.87 7.52
CA ASP A 63 2.78 -18.63 8.92
C ASP A 63 1.28 -18.80 9.24
N ARG A 64 0.44 -18.98 8.22
CA ARG A 64 -1.01 -19.12 8.36
C ARG A 64 -1.48 -20.51 7.98
N PRO A 65 -1.34 -21.50 8.86
CA PRO A 65 -2.01 -22.77 8.66
C PRO A 65 -3.54 -22.68 8.81
N ASP A 66 -4.13 -21.77 9.61
CA ASP A 66 -5.46 -22.09 10.18
C ASP A 66 -6.55 -21.00 10.45
N ARG A 67 -6.49 -19.72 10.02
CA ARG A 67 -7.44 -18.72 10.66
C ARG A 67 -8.23 -17.68 9.87
N ILE A 68 -8.03 -17.45 8.57
CA ILE A 68 -8.88 -16.44 7.87
C ILE A 68 -9.85 -17.09 6.89
N PHE A 69 -9.49 -18.23 6.30
CA PHE A 69 -10.35 -18.91 5.35
C PHE A 69 -11.04 -20.13 5.94
N THR A 70 -10.45 -20.87 6.88
CA THR A 70 -11.11 -22.00 7.57
C THR A 70 -12.47 -21.62 8.18
N ASP A 71 -12.64 -20.38 8.65
CA ASP A 71 -13.88 -19.88 9.25
C ASP A 71 -14.93 -19.42 8.22
N PHE A 72 -14.55 -19.18 6.96
CA PHE A 72 -15.46 -18.63 5.92
C PHE A 72 -15.60 -19.52 4.68
N ILE A 73 -14.58 -20.32 4.35
CA ILE A 73 -14.54 -21.24 3.22
C ILE A 73 -13.54 -22.39 3.49
N SER A 74 -14.01 -23.63 3.55
CA SER A 74 -13.22 -24.85 3.83
C SER A 74 -12.31 -25.29 2.67
N PHE A 75 -11.50 -24.37 2.13
CA PHE A 75 -10.57 -24.66 1.04
C PHE A 75 -9.18 -24.98 1.55
N ASP A 76 -8.79 -26.24 1.44
CA ASP A 76 -7.40 -26.67 1.51
C ASP A 76 -6.83 -26.66 0.08
N PHE A 77 -5.68 -26.00 -0.13
CA PHE A 77 -5.03 -25.91 -1.44
C PHE A 77 -3.92 -26.97 -1.57
N PRO A 78 -3.91 -27.78 -2.63
CA PRO A 78 -2.82 -28.73 -2.86
C PRO A 78 -1.48 -28.01 -2.97
N SER A 79 -0.42 -28.61 -2.41
CA SER A 79 0.96 -28.10 -2.48
C SER A 79 1.43 -27.70 -3.90
N ALA A 80 0.91 -28.35 -4.94
CA ALA A 80 1.21 -28.03 -6.34
C ALA A 80 0.81 -26.59 -6.73
N TYR A 81 -0.31 -26.07 -6.21
CA TYR A 81 -0.79 -24.71 -6.50
C TYR A 81 0.16 -23.65 -5.92
N TYR A 82 0.63 -23.87 -4.69
CA TYR A 82 1.63 -23.03 -4.05
C TYR A 82 2.94 -23.00 -4.83
N LYS A 83 3.41 -24.16 -5.30
CA LYS A 83 4.63 -24.25 -6.11
C LYS A 83 4.53 -23.50 -7.42
N ASP A 84 3.46 -23.75 -8.18
CA ASP A 84 3.22 -23.09 -9.46
C ASP A 84 3.08 -21.58 -9.30
N ALA A 85 2.38 -21.11 -8.26
CA ALA A 85 2.25 -19.68 -7.97
C ALA A 85 3.60 -19.02 -7.64
N VAL A 86 4.48 -19.67 -6.85
CA VAL A 86 5.83 -19.14 -6.58
C VAL A 86 6.63 -19.02 -7.87
N ILE A 87 6.65 -20.07 -8.71
CA ILE A 87 7.41 -20.09 -9.97
C ILE A 87 6.92 -18.98 -10.90
N ARG A 88 5.59 -18.82 -11.08
CA ARG A 88 5.01 -17.77 -11.93
C ARG A 88 5.33 -16.37 -11.44
N ASN A 89 5.25 -16.13 -10.13
CA ASN A 89 5.60 -14.84 -9.54
C ASN A 89 7.09 -14.52 -9.68
N MET A 90 7.97 -15.52 -9.52
CA MET A 90 9.41 -15.37 -9.78
C MET A 90 9.67 -15.03 -11.25
N PHE A 91 9.06 -15.77 -12.17
CA PHE A 91 9.20 -15.52 -13.60
C PHE A 91 8.68 -14.13 -13.98
N PHE A 92 7.51 -13.73 -13.48
CA PHE A 92 6.96 -12.39 -13.68
C PHE A 92 7.92 -11.30 -13.18
N PHE A 93 8.48 -11.47 -11.97
CA PHE A 93 9.43 -10.52 -11.43
C PHE A 93 10.71 -10.43 -12.28
N LEU A 94 11.26 -11.56 -12.73
CA LEU A 94 12.41 -11.60 -13.63
C LEU A 94 12.11 -10.88 -14.96
N CYS A 95 10.95 -11.14 -15.57
CA CYS A 95 10.50 -10.46 -16.77
C CYS A 95 10.33 -8.95 -16.54
N LEU A 96 9.78 -8.54 -15.40
CA LEU A 96 9.61 -7.13 -15.03
C LEU A 96 10.96 -6.42 -14.83
N VAL A 97 11.91 -7.06 -14.15
CA VAL A 97 13.29 -6.57 -14.01
C VAL A 97 13.97 -6.49 -15.37
N GLY A 98 13.87 -7.54 -16.18
CA GLY A 98 14.39 -7.58 -17.54
C GLY A 98 13.83 -6.43 -18.39
N PHE A 99 12.51 -6.28 -18.42
CA PHE A 99 11.85 -5.22 -19.17
C PHE A 99 12.33 -3.83 -18.70
N TYR A 100 12.43 -3.59 -17.40
CA TYR A 100 12.88 -2.30 -16.89
C TYR A 100 14.32 -1.93 -17.29
N TYR A 101 15.24 -2.89 -17.26
CA TYR A 101 16.66 -2.64 -17.56
C TYR A 101 17.01 -2.74 -19.05
N TYR A 102 16.31 -3.58 -19.82
CA TYR A 102 16.57 -3.77 -21.25
C TYR A 102 15.74 -2.84 -22.14
N PHE A 103 14.52 -2.47 -21.76
CA PHE A 103 13.62 -1.65 -22.59
C PHE A 103 13.91 -0.15 -22.45
N LYS A 104 14.99 0.30 -23.09
CA LYS A 104 15.48 1.70 -23.08
C LYS A 104 14.51 2.78 -23.61
N PRO A 105 13.63 2.56 -24.61
CA PRO A 105 12.85 3.68 -25.20
C PRO A 105 11.86 4.29 -24.21
N LEU A 106 11.15 3.49 -23.42
CA LEU A 106 10.21 3.97 -22.41
C LEU A 106 10.93 4.74 -21.29
N LYS A 107 12.11 4.27 -20.90
CA LYS A 107 12.96 4.94 -19.91
C LYS A 107 13.40 6.33 -20.38
N ARG A 108 13.79 6.46 -21.66
CA ARG A 108 14.18 7.75 -22.26
C ARG A 108 13.01 8.74 -22.30
N PHE A 109 11.81 8.27 -22.64
CA PHE A 109 10.61 9.09 -22.65
C PHE A 109 10.29 9.64 -21.24
N ALA A 110 10.24 8.76 -20.24
CA ALA A 110 9.97 9.14 -18.86
C ALA A 110 11.02 10.14 -18.32
N SER A 111 12.30 9.91 -18.60
CA SER A 111 13.38 10.79 -18.12
C SER A 111 13.31 12.23 -18.66
N ARG A 112 12.76 12.42 -19.87
CA ARG A 112 12.72 13.75 -20.49
C ARG A 112 11.53 14.60 -20.05
N ARG A 113 10.40 13.98 -19.69
CA ARG A 113 9.15 14.70 -19.40
C ARG A 113 8.65 14.59 -17.97
N MET A 114 8.97 13.52 -17.24
CA MET A 114 8.34 13.20 -15.93
C MET A 114 9.30 13.38 -14.74
N MET A 115 10.51 13.90 -14.95
CA MET A 115 11.50 14.08 -13.88
C MET A 115 11.35 15.39 -13.09
N TYR A 116 10.59 16.35 -13.61
CA TYR A 116 10.44 17.67 -12.99
C TYR A 116 9.07 17.79 -12.34
N THR A 117 9.07 18.30 -11.12
CA THR A 117 7.86 18.76 -10.45
C THR A 117 7.20 19.83 -11.32
N PRO A 118 5.89 19.78 -11.57
CA PRO A 118 5.22 20.79 -12.38
C PRO A 118 5.44 22.18 -11.78
N GLU A 119 5.51 23.18 -12.66
CA GLU A 119 5.59 24.57 -12.22
C GLU A 119 4.41 24.91 -11.32
N TRP A 120 4.69 25.69 -10.28
CA TRP A 120 3.68 26.05 -9.32
C TRP A 120 2.64 26.95 -9.97
N SER A 121 1.37 26.51 -9.91
CA SER A 121 0.22 27.31 -10.28
C SER A 121 -0.85 27.22 -9.20
N SER A 122 -1.26 28.37 -8.66
CA SER A 122 -2.35 28.46 -7.69
C SER A 122 -3.67 27.93 -8.28
N ALA A 123 -3.89 28.11 -9.59
CA ALA A 123 -5.05 27.57 -10.28
C ALA A 123 -5.02 26.04 -10.34
N LEU A 124 -3.85 25.44 -10.58
CA LEU A 124 -3.68 23.98 -10.57
C LEU A 124 -3.98 23.40 -9.19
N MET A 125 -3.56 24.08 -8.12
CA MET A 125 -3.86 23.67 -6.75
C MET A 125 -5.35 23.67 -6.45
N VAL A 126 -6.01 24.80 -6.72
CA VAL A 126 -7.45 24.94 -6.48
C VAL A 126 -8.19 23.87 -7.29
N TYR A 127 -7.80 23.67 -8.55
CA TYR A 127 -8.40 22.66 -9.41
C TYR A 127 -8.21 21.23 -8.86
N VAL A 128 -7.00 20.82 -8.49
CA VAL A 128 -6.73 19.46 -7.99
C VAL A 128 -7.42 19.21 -6.65
N VAL A 129 -7.44 20.19 -5.75
CA VAL A 129 -8.11 20.06 -4.45
C VAL A 129 -9.64 20.03 -4.63
N ALA A 130 -10.20 20.94 -5.42
CA ALA A 130 -11.64 20.99 -5.68
C ALA A 130 -12.13 19.73 -6.41
N LEU A 131 -11.42 19.29 -7.45
CA LEU A 131 -11.72 18.06 -8.17
C LEU A 131 -11.57 16.84 -7.25
N GLY A 132 -10.55 16.82 -6.40
CA GLY A 132 -10.32 15.73 -5.46
C GLY A 132 -11.47 15.60 -4.46
N MET A 133 -11.90 16.72 -3.88
CA MET A 133 -13.05 16.78 -2.97
C MET A 133 -14.34 16.37 -3.68
N LEU A 134 -14.57 16.86 -4.90
CA LEU A 134 -15.75 16.51 -5.71
C LEU A 134 -15.81 15.00 -5.97
N ILE A 135 -14.71 14.38 -6.40
CA ILE A 135 -14.65 12.94 -6.67
C ILE A 135 -14.92 12.13 -5.40
N CYS A 136 -14.35 12.55 -4.25
CA CYS A 136 -14.62 11.90 -2.97
C CYS A 136 -16.10 12.00 -2.56
N SER A 137 -16.73 13.16 -2.72
CA SER A 137 -18.15 13.36 -2.43
C SER A 137 -19.05 12.55 -3.38
N LEU A 138 -18.74 12.52 -4.68
CA LEU A 138 -19.47 11.73 -5.67
C LEU A 138 -19.39 10.23 -5.39
N ALA A 139 -18.24 9.73 -4.92
CA ALA A 139 -18.09 8.34 -4.53
C ALA A 139 -19.01 7.92 -3.38
N MET A 140 -19.48 8.86 -2.56
CA MET A 140 -20.45 8.61 -1.49
C MET A 140 -21.91 8.74 -1.97
N ALA A 141 -22.17 9.63 -2.93
CA ALA A 141 -23.52 9.92 -3.41
C ALA A 141 -23.99 8.99 -4.54
N VAL A 142 -23.09 8.54 -5.42
CA VAL A 142 -23.44 7.76 -6.62
C VAL A 142 -23.39 6.26 -6.31
N GLN A 143 -24.55 5.61 -6.30
CA GLN A 143 -24.69 4.17 -6.02
C GLN A 143 -24.92 3.31 -7.27
N VAL A 144 -24.73 3.85 -8.47
CA VAL A 144 -24.88 3.09 -9.72
C VAL A 144 -23.73 2.06 -9.83
N PRO A 145 -23.97 0.74 -9.97
CA PRO A 145 -22.96 -0.31 -9.76
C PRO A 145 -21.62 -0.15 -10.51
N PHE A 146 -21.64 0.28 -11.77
CA PHE A 146 -20.41 0.51 -12.54
C PHE A 146 -19.70 1.79 -12.10
N PHE A 147 -20.45 2.89 -11.97
CA PHE A 147 -19.90 4.19 -11.60
C PHE A 147 -19.45 4.22 -10.15
N SER A 148 -20.11 3.49 -9.25
CA SER A 148 -19.75 3.43 -7.83
C SER A 148 -18.37 2.80 -7.65
N GLU A 149 -18.04 1.72 -8.36
CA GLU A 149 -16.71 1.10 -8.26
C GLU A 149 -15.61 1.96 -8.91
N LEU A 150 -15.92 2.60 -10.04
CA LEU A 150 -15.00 3.53 -10.70
C LEU A 150 -14.72 4.76 -9.82
N LEU A 151 -15.77 5.40 -9.29
CA LEU A 151 -15.67 6.55 -8.39
C LEU A 151 -15.00 6.18 -7.07
N ARG A 152 -15.24 4.98 -6.53
CA ARG A 152 -14.56 4.49 -5.33
C ARG A 152 -13.05 4.33 -5.56
N ASN A 153 -12.64 3.79 -6.70
CA ASN A 153 -11.22 3.67 -7.03
C ASN A 153 -10.55 5.03 -7.31
N LEU A 154 -11.26 5.93 -7.99
CA LEU A 154 -10.79 7.30 -8.24
C LEU A 154 -10.70 8.13 -6.96
N SER A 155 -11.68 8.03 -6.07
CA SER A 155 -11.71 8.77 -4.80
C SER A 155 -10.54 8.41 -3.87
N HIS A 156 -10.14 7.13 -3.83
CA HIS A 156 -8.93 6.71 -3.12
C HIS A 156 -7.67 7.46 -3.63
N LYS A 157 -7.52 7.64 -4.95
CA LYS A 157 -6.40 8.40 -5.53
C LYS A 157 -6.56 9.89 -5.27
N ALA A 158 -7.77 10.42 -5.46
CA ALA A 158 -8.11 11.82 -5.27
C ALA A 158 -7.78 12.32 -3.85
N ALA A 159 -8.13 11.55 -2.82
CA ALA A 159 -7.83 11.88 -1.43
C ALA A 159 -6.32 12.04 -1.17
N VAL A 160 -5.52 11.13 -1.74
CA VAL A 160 -4.05 11.16 -1.64
C VAL A 160 -3.47 12.37 -2.38
N PHE A 161 -3.96 12.66 -3.59
CA PHE A 161 -3.52 13.83 -4.35
C PHE A 161 -3.90 15.15 -3.67
N ALA A 162 -5.13 15.27 -3.16
CA ALA A 162 -5.57 16.45 -2.44
C ALA A 162 -4.65 16.74 -1.24
N ALA A 163 -4.36 15.72 -0.41
CA ALA A 163 -3.43 15.86 0.71
C ALA A 163 -2.00 16.22 0.28
N ALA A 164 -1.52 15.70 -0.86
CA ALA A 164 -0.18 15.97 -1.35
C ALA A 164 -0.03 17.41 -1.84
N PHE A 165 -1.03 17.91 -2.59
CA PHE A 165 -1.03 19.27 -3.08
C PHE A 165 -1.24 20.28 -1.94
N THR A 166 -2.17 20.05 -1.01
CA THR A 166 -2.33 20.98 0.13
C THR A 166 -1.08 21.04 1.02
N PHE A 167 -0.40 19.91 1.24
CA PHE A 167 0.90 19.90 1.92
C PHE A 167 1.97 20.68 1.16
N TYR A 168 2.10 20.44 -0.15
CA TYR A 168 3.04 21.15 -1.02
C TYR A 168 2.79 22.67 -0.96
N ALA A 169 1.52 23.08 -0.87
CA ALA A 169 1.10 24.48 -0.76
C ALA A 169 1.62 25.14 0.50
N TRP A 170 1.28 24.52 1.63
CA TRP A 170 1.68 25.01 2.94
C TRP A 170 3.20 25.00 3.08
N TYR A 171 3.88 23.95 2.62
CA TYR A 171 5.32 23.85 2.78
C TYR A 171 6.09 24.93 2.01
N ARG A 172 5.55 25.40 0.88
CA ARG A 172 6.10 26.52 0.10
C ARG A 172 5.86 27.86 0.80
N ASN A 173 4.71 28.05 1.45
CA ASN A 173 4.37 29.25 2.21
C ASN A 173 4.06 28.92 3.68
N ARG A 174 5.10 28.59 4.44
CA ARG A 174 4.97 28.08 5.82
C ARG A 174 4.35 29.07 6.80
N SER A 175 4.42 30.37 6.48
CA SER A 175 3.84 31.44 7.29
C SER A 175 2.32 31.53 7.16
N SER A 176 1.74 30.92 6.12
CA SER A 176 0.29 30.94 5.92
C SER A 176 -0.41 29.92 6.81
N VAL A 177 -0.99 30.40 7.91
CA VAL A 177 -1.84 29.60 8.80
C VAL A 177 -3.05 29.03 8.05
N LEU A 178 -3.62 29.78 7.08
CA LEU A 178 -4.74 29.32 6.27
C LEU A 178 -4.40 28.04 5.48
N LEU A 179 -3.23 28.00 4.82
CA LEU A 179 -2.81 26.82 4.07
C LEU A 179 -2.51 25.64 4.98
N LEU A 180 -1.96 25.89 6.18
CA LEU A 180 -1.78 24.87 7.20
C LEU A 180 -3.15 24.27 7.60
N SER A 181 -4.15 25.11 7.88
CA SER A 181 -5.49 24.66 8.24
C SER A 181 -6.14 23.84 7.13
N ILE A 182 -6.03 24.28 5.87
CA ILE A 182 -6.53 23.52 4.71
C ILE A 182 -5.83 22.16 4.60
N PHE A 183 -4.51 22.10 4.79
CA PHE A 183 -3.77 20.84 4.82
C PHE A 183 -4.25 19.94 5.96
N LEU A 184 -4.36 20.44 7.19
CA LEU A 184 -4.81 19.64 8.33
C LEU A 184 -6.23 19.09 8.13
N VAL A 185 -7.16 19.91 7.62
CA VAL A 185 -8.52 19.49 7.33
C VAL A 185 -8.56 18.44 6.21
N THR A 186 -7.84 18.65 5.12
CA THR A 186 -7.80 17.69 4.00
C THR A 186 -7.09 16.38 4.38
N PHE A 187 -6.02 16.45 5.17
CA PHE A 187 -5.29 15.30 5.67
C PHE A 187 -6.13 14.48 6.66
N ALA A 188 -6.76 15.15 7.64
CA ALA A 188 -7.66 14.50 8.59
C ALA A 188 -8.89 13.91 7.88
N GLY A 189 -9.48 14.65 6.94
CA GLY A 189 -10.59 14.20 6.11
C GLY A 189 -10.24 12.97 5.27
N ALA A 190 -9.09 12.97 4.60
CA ALA A 190 -8.58 11.82 3.85
C ALA A 190 -8.29 10.62 4.76
N GLY A 191 -7.74 10.85 5.95
CA GLY A 191 -7.53 9.82 6.97
C GLY A 191 -8.84 9.20 7.45
N MET A 192 -9.85 10.01 7.77
CA MET A 192 -11.17 9.53 8.17
C MET A 192 -11.86 8.78 7.02
N PHE A 193 -11.83 9.31 5.81
CA PHE A 193 -12.34 8.63 4.61
C PHE A 193 -11.67 7.25 4.41
N ALA A 194 -10.37 7.17 4.66
CA ALA A 194 -9.61 5.92 4.61
C ALA A 194 -9.90 4.93 5.75
N MET A 195 -10.53 5.37 6.84
CA MET A 195 -10.96 4.49 7.93
C MET A 195 -12.43 4.04 7.78
N VAL A 196 -13.29 4.93 7.26
CA VAL A 196 -14.75 4.74 7.16
C VAL A 196 -15.14 4.07 5.85
N VAL A 197 -14.76 4.65 4.70
CA VAL A 197 -15.21 4.22 3.37
C VAL A 197 -14.32 3.13 2.82
N SER A 198 -13.01 3.28 3.00
CA SER A 198 -12.05 2.24 2.67
C SER A 198 -11.84 1.36 3.90
N THR A 199 -12.32 0.13 3.91
CA THR A 199 -11.86 -0.88 4.90
C THR A 199 -10.37 -1.24 4.69
N GLY A 200 -9.73 -0.65 3.67
CA GLY A 200 -8.37 -0.90 3.25
C GLY A 200 -7.33 -0.03 3.94
N ARG A 201 -6.53 -0.66 4.81
CA ARG A 201 -5.29 -0.11 5.39
C ARG A 201 -4.33 0.54 4.38
N ARG A 202 -4.38 0.15 3.09
CA ARG A 202 -3.52 0.70 2.03
C ARG A 202 -3.72 2.20 1.86
N LEU A 203 -4.96 2.67 1.86
CA LEU A 203 -5.25 4.08 1.65
C LEU A 203 -4.73 4.91 2.82
N LEU A 204 -4.99 4.47 4.05
CA LEU A 204 -4.52 5.14 5.26
C LEU A 204 -2.99 5.24 5.29
N LEU A 205 -2.28 4.13 5.04
CA LEU A 205 -0.82 4.12 4.96
C LEU A 205 -0.30 5.08 3.89
N THR A 206 -0.99 5.15 2.75
CA THR A 206 -0.61 6.06 1.65
C THR A 206 -0.81 7.51 2.07
N VAL A 207 -1.95 7.87 2.68
CA VAL A 207 -2.22 9.22 3.19
C VAL A 207 -1.18 9.61 4.24
N CYS A 208 -0.84 8.75 5.20
CA CYS A 208 0.20 9.02 6.18
C CYS A 208 1.61 9.21 5.55
N ALA A 209 1.89 8.52 4.45
CA ALA A 209 3.16 8.66 3.73
C ALA A 209 3.27 9.94 2.89
N VAL A 210 2.14 10.58 2.53
CA VAL A 210 2.11 11.74 1.61
C VAL A 210 3.01 12.90 2.04
N PRO A 211 2.91 13.45 3.27
CA PRO A 211 3.76 14.57 3.69
C PRO A 211 5.25 14.23 3.62
N LEU A 212 5.57 12.98 3.91
CA LEU A 212 6.94 12.48 4.00
C LEU A 212 7.55 12.31 2.61
N VAL A 213 6.79 11.75 1.67
CA VAL A 213 7.17 11.66 0.25
C VAL A 213 7.29 13.05 -0.37
N ALA A 214 6.38 13.98 -0.05
CA ALA A 214 6.46 15.36 -0.51
C ALA A 214 7.72 16.06 0.03
N MET A 215 8.03 15.92 1.33
CA MET A 215 9.27 16.44 1.91
C MET A 215 10.53 15.85 1.28
N TYR A 216 10.51 14.57 0.92
CA TYR A 216 11.62 13.94 0.21
C TYR A 216 11.93 14.71 -1.08
N TRP A 217 10.92 14.92 -1.93
CA TRP A 217 11.08 15.60 -3.21
C TRP A 217 11.37 17.09 -3.10
N MET A 218 10.86 17.77 -2.06
CA MET A 218 11.06 19.20 -1.88
C MET A 218 12.36 19.59 -1.18
N LYS A 219 12.92 18.72 -0.31
CA LYS A 219 14.06 19.09 0.55
C LYS A 219 15.09 17.99 0.75
N TRP A 220 14.68 16.74 0.93
CA TRP A 220 15.66 15.72 1.37
C TRP A 220 16.45 15.13 0.22
N ARG A 221 15.91 15.08 -1.01
CA ARG A 221 16.55 14.48 -2.18
C ARG A 221 18.01 14.90 -2.37
N ASP A 222 18.29 16.19 -2.20
CA ASP A 222 19.62 16.76 -2.47
C ASP A 222 20.57 16.73 -1.26
N ALA A 223 20.12 16.20 -0.11
CA ALA A 223 20.96 16.07 1.08
C ALA A 223 21.92 14.88 1.00
N LYS A 224 22.87 14.80 1.96
CA LYS A 224 23.79 13.66 2.08
C LYS A 224 23.02 12.34 2.14
N ARG A 225 23.40 11.37 1.31
CA ARG A 225 22.68 10.10 1.12
C ARG A 225 22.39 9.33 2.40
N LEU A 226 23.35 9.26 3.32
CA LEU A 226 23.16 8.59 4.62
C LEU A 226 22.08 9.28 5.47
N LYS A 227 22.03 10.61 5.44
CA LYS A 227 20.98 11.40 6.13
C LYS A 227 19.62 11.12 5.50
N VAL A 228 19.54 11.09 4.18
CA VAL A 228 18.30 10.77 3.45
C VAL A 228 17.85 9.34 3.75
N PHE A 229 18.77 8.38 3.75
CA PHE A 229 18.50 6.99 4.13
C PHE A 229 17.90 6.92 5.54
N ALA A 230 18.57 7.52 6.53
CA ALA A 230 18.10 7.54 7.91
C ALA A 230 16.72 8.18 8.04
N LEU A 231 16.48 9.32 7.36
CA LEU A 231 15.17 9.97 7.34
C LEU A 231 14.10 9.06 6.71
N CYS A 232 14.39 8.41 5.59
CA CYS A 232 13.48 7.46 4.95
C CYS A 232 13.17 6.25 5.84
N VAL A 233 14.15 5.73 6.58
CA VAL A 233 13.95 4.63 7.54
C VAL A 233 13.06 5.07 8.70
N LEU A 234 13.33 6.24 9.30
CA LEU A 234 12.51 6.80 10.38
C LEU A 234 11.06 7.04 9.92
N VAL A 235 10.90 7.58 8.71
CA VAL A 235 9.61 7.79 8.05
C VAL A 235 8.89 6.47 7.75
N GLY A 236 9.61 5.46 7.24
CA GLY A 236 9.05 4.14 7.03
C GLY A 236 8.56 3.53 8.34
N GLY A 237 9.34 3.67 9.41
CA GLY A 237 8.97 3.26 10.75
C GLY A 237 7.69 3.94 11.26
N SER A 238 7.56 5.26 11.11
CA SER A 238 6.36 5.98 11.55
C SER A 238 5.09 5.56 10.78
N VAL A 239 5.22 5.33 9.47
CA VAL A 239 4.12 4.81 8.64
C VAL A 239 3.72 3.39 9.06
N VAL A 240 4.69 2.53 9.36
CA VAL A 240 4.42 1.18 9.87
C VAL A 240 3.72 1.24 11.23
N THR A 241 4.18 2.08 12.16
CA THR A 241 3.54 2.28 13.47
C THR A 241 2.10 2.77 13.34
N ALA A 242 1.83 3.73 12.43
CA ALA A 242 0.46 4.16 12.13
C ALA A 242 -0.40 3.01 11.58
N GLY A 243 0.18 2.17 10.72
CA GLY A 243 -0.46 0.94 10.22
C GLY A 243 -0.80 -0.07 11.32
N LEU A 244 0.11 -0.27 12.27
CA LEU A 244 -0.10 -1.14 13.43
C LEU A 244 -1.23 -0.61 14.32
N GLY A 245 -1.26 0.70 14.60
CA GLY A 245 -2.35 1.33 15.34
C GLY A 245 -3.71 1.13 14.67
N TYR A 246 -3.77 1.27 13.35
CA TYR A 246 -5.00 0.97 12.59
C TYR A 246 -5.44 -0.49 12.69
N GLN A 247 -4.50 -1.46 12.76
CA GLN A 247 -4.89 -2.87 12.94
C GLN A 247 -5.60 -3.11 14.27
N VAL A 248 -5.16 -2.45 15.35
CA VAL A 248 -5.81 -2.54 16.66
C VAL A 248 -7.27 -2.08 16.56
N VAL A 249 -7.48 -0.89 15.97
CA VAL A 249 -8.81 -0.32 15.75
C VAL A 249 -9.68 -1.20 14.85
N ARG A 250 -9.10 -1.76 13.78
CA ARG A 250 -9.81 -2.65 12.85
C ARG A 250 -10.29 -3.92 13.55
N ARG A 251 -9.46 -4.55 14.39
CA ARG A 251 -9.83 -5.78 15.12
C ARG A 251 -10.94 -5.53 16.13
N PHE A 252 -10.99 -4.35 16.76
CA PHE A 252 -12.10 -3.98 17.65
C PHE A 252 -13.45 -4.01 16.92
N SER A 253 -13.52 -3.41 15.73
CA SER A 253 -14.74 -3.41 14.91
C SER A 253 -15.12 -4.79 14.35
N GLN A 254 -14.18 -5.74 14.28
CA GLN A 254 -14.42 -7.09 13.74
C GLN A 254 -14.72 -8.15 14.81
N LYS A 255 -14.57 -7.85 16.11
CA LYS A 255 -14.97 -8.77 17.19
C LYS A 255 -16.50 -8.83 17.29
N LYS A 256 -17.07 -10.01 17.59
CA LYS A 256 -18.50 -10.17 17.92
C LYS A 256 -18.87 -9.18 19.05
N GLY A 257 -19.79 -8.26 18.78
CA GLY A 257 -20.18 -7.17 19.69
C GLY A 257 -19.48 -5.82 19.45
N GLY A 258 -18.63 -5.70 18.42
CA GLY A 258 -18.00 -4.43 18.04
C GLY A 258 -19.04 -3.41 17.53
N GLY A 259 -18.97 -2.18 18.04
CA GLY A 259 -19.85 -1.08 17.60
C GLY A 259 -19.58 -0.65 16.16
N GLU A 260 -20.56 0.05 15.55
CA GLU A 260 -20.41 0.64 14.23
C GLU A 260 -19.16 1.53 14.13
N ARG A 261 -18.53 1.57 12.95
CA ARG A 261 -17.38 2.43 12.64
C ARG A 261 -17.81 3.88 12.48
N THR A 262 -18.23 4.51 13.56
CA THR A 262 -18.46 5.95 13.63
C THR A 262 -17.17 6.67 14.01
N VAL A 263 -17.06 7.95 13.62
CA VAL A 263 -15.88 8.78 13.95
C VAL A 263 -15.68 8.86 15.46
N ALA A 264 -16.76 8.94 16.24
CA ALA A 264 -16.70 8.99 17.71
C ALA A 264 -16.09 7.73 18.32
N ASN A 265 -16.48 6.54 17.85
CA ASN A 265 -15.94 5.26 18.33
C ASN A 265 -14.46 5.08 17.95
N LEU A 266 -14.06 5.54 16.76
CA LEU A 266 -12.67 5.49 16.31
C LEU A 266 -11.75 6.37 17.16
N VAL A 267 -12.17 7.59 17.50
CA VAL A 267 -11.37 8.52 18.32
C VAL A 267 -11.21 7.98 19.75
N ALA A 268 -12.27 7.41 20.33
CA ALA A 268 -12.22 6.80 21.65
C ALA A 268 -11.23 5.61 21.72
N GLU A 269 -11.20 4.76 20.69
CA GLU A 269 -10.30 3.60 20.69
C GLU A 269 -8.84 3.97 20.39
N ILE A 270 -8.58 5.00 19.57
CA ILE A 270 -7.21 5.49 19.37
C ILE A 270 -6.59 5.93 20.71
N GLY A 271 -7.38 6.55 21.59
CA GLY A 271 -6.93 6.97 22.92
C GLY A 271 -6.58 5.82 23.88
N LYS A 272 -7.01 4.59 23.58
CA LYS A 272 -6.77 3.40 24.40
C LYS A 272 -5.59 2.54 23.93
N ILE A 273 -5.00 2.84 22.77
CA ILE A 273 -3.91 2.04 22.19
C ILE A 273 -2.68 2.13 23.10
N SER A 274 -2.33 1.00 23.71
CA SER A 274 -1.11 0.88 24.52
C SER A 274 0.10 0.50 23.66
N GLY A 275 1.32 0.87 24.10
CA GLY A 275 2.56 0.47 23.43
C GLY A 275 2.74 -1.05 23.37
N THR A 276 2.29 -1.77 24.39
CA THR A 276 2.30 -3.24 24.45
C THR A 276 1.40 -3.89 23.40
N GLU A 277 0.23 -3.31 23.12
CA GLU A 277 -0.65 -3.79 22.05
C GLU A 277 -0.06 -3.55 20.66
N LEU A 278 0.62 -2.41 20.46
CA LEU A 278 1.34 -2.14 19.22
C LEU A 278 2.48 -3.14 19.00
N LEU A 279 3.25 -3.46 20.04
CA LEU A 279 4.30 -4.47 19.98
C LEU A 279 3.74 -5.86 19.66
N ALA A 280 2.60 -6.24 20.27
CA ALA A 280 1.94 -7.51 19.93
C ALA A 280 1.47 -7.57 18.46
N GLN A 281 1.22 -6.43 17.81
CA GLN A 281 0.91 -6.41 16.38
C GLN A 281 2.16 -6.62 15.49
N LEU A 282 3.38 -6.32 15.97
CA LEU A 282 4.61 -6.56 15.21
C LEU A 282 4.81 -8.03 14.89
N ASP A 283 4.42 -8.95 15.78
CA ASP A 283 4.49 -10.39 15.50
C ASP A 283 3.63 -10.78 14.28
N SER A 284 2.60 -9.98 13.98
CA SER A 284 1.75 -10.14 12.81
C SER A 284 2.14 -9.24 11.62
N TRP A 285 3.38 -8.74 11.56
CA TRP A 285 3.83 -7.82 10.50
C TRP A 285 3.67 -8.40 9.09
N LYS A 286 3.88 -9.72 8.90
CA LYS A 286 3.64 -10.40 7.61
C LYS A 286 2.20 -10.21 7.18
N THR A 287 1.28 -10.40 8.14
CA THR A 287 -0.15 -10.12 7.99
C THR A 287 -0.46 -8.65 7.81
N LEU A 288 0.35 -7.70 8.27
CA LEU A 288 0.18 -6.25 8.04
C LEU A 288 0.60 -5.83 6.62
N VAL A 289 1.54 -6.56 6.03
CA VAL A 289 2.19 -6.16 4.78
C VAL A 289 1.65 -6.97 3.60
N GLY A 290 1.61 -8.31 3.70
CA GLY A 290 1.24 -9.22 2.61
C GLY A 290 -0.25 -9.23 2.24
N GLN A 291 -1.14 -8.83 3.16
CA GLN A 291 -2.59 -8.63 2.90
C GLN A 291 -3.35 -9.87 2.46
N GLY A 292 -2.83 -11.08 2.68
CA GLY A 292 -3.38 -12.30 2.10
C GLY A 292 -3.42 -12.24 0.57
N SER A 293 -2.63 -11.35 -0.06
CA SER A 293 -2.68 -11.13 -1.52
C SER A 293 -2.34 -12.40 -2.29
N PHE A 294 -1.48 -13.24 -1.72
CA PHE A 294 -1.12 -14.54 -2.26
C PHE A 294 -2.30 -15.53 -2.22
N ASP A 295 -2.97 -15.66 -1.07
CA ASP A 295 -4.13 -16.55 -0.90
C ASP A 295 -5.33 -16.09 -1.74
N TYR A 296 -5.61 -14.79 -1.78
CA TYR A 296 -6.66 -14.24 -2.66
C TYR A 296 -6.38 -14.55 -4.13
N GLY A 297 -5.12 -14.46 -4.57
CA GLY A 297 -4.74 -14.84 -5.93
C GLY A 297 -5.00 -16.32 -6.23
N LEU A 298 -4.70 -17.21 -5.28
CA LEU A 298 -4.97 -18.64 -5.42
C LEU A 298 -6.47 -18.95 -5.45
N ILE A 299 -7.26 -18.31 -4.58
CA ILE A 299 -8.72 -18.44 -4.54
C ILE A 299 -9.34 -17.97 -5.84
N THR A 300 -8.98 -16.77 -6.32
CA THR A 300 -9.51 -16.25 -7.58
C THR A 300 -9.20 -17.18 -8.73
N ARG A 301 -7.96 -17.69 -8.82
CA ARG A 301 -7.59 -18.65 -9.85
C ARG A 301 -8.44 -19.92 -9.79
N ARG A 302 -8.61 -20.51 -8.60
CA ARG A 302 -9.39 -21.73 -8.44
C ARG A 302 -10.87 -21.53 -8.79
N LEU A 303 -11.48 -20.44 -8.34
CA LEU A 303 -12.87 -20.11 -8.68
C LEU A 303 -13.07 -19.89 -10.19
N VAL A 304 -12.04 -19.44 -10.89
CA VAL A 304 -12.00 -19.37 -12.36
C VAL A 304 -11.85 -20.77 -12.97
N ASP A 305 -10.90 -21.56 -12.49
CA ASP A 305 -10.63 -22.92 -12.99
C ASP A 305 -11.84 -23.86 -12.77
N GLU A 306 -12.57 -23.69 -11.66
CA GLU A 306 -13.81 -24.42 -11.32
C GLU A 306 -15.06 -23.85 -12.02
N GLY A 307 -14.93 -22.77 -12.80
CA GLY A 307 -16.04 -22.14 -13.51
C GLY A 307 -17.08 -21.46 -12.62
N THR A 308 -16.80 -21.30 -11.33
CA THR A 308 -17.70 -20.66 -10.35
C THR A 308 -17.81 -19.15 -10.59
N ILE A 309 -16.76 -18.53 -11.13
CA ILE A 309 -16.75 -17.13 -11.54
C ILE A 309 -16.39 -17.06 -13.02
N ALA A 310 -17.25 -16.44 -13.82
CA ALA A 310 -16.94 -16.15 -15.21
C ALA A 310 -15.81 -15.12 -15.31
N VAL A 311 -14.73 -15.45 -16.02
CA VAL A 311 -13.71 -14.48 -16.42
C VAL A 311 -14.34 -13.55 -17.44
N ARG A 312 -14.86 -12.42 -16.98
CA ARG A 312 -15.24 -11.34 -17.89
C ARG A 312 -13.97 -10.64 -18.34
N PRO A 313 -13.62 -10.63 -19.64
CA PRO A 313 -12.51 -9.81 -20.10
C PRO A 313 -12.78 -8.36 -19.68
N LEU A 314 -11.73 -7.62 -19.33
CA LEU A 314 -11.82 -6.21 -18.89
C LEU A 314 -12.55 -5.28 -19.90
N ASN A 315 -12.86 -5.77 -21.09
CA ASN A 315 -13.51 -5.07 -22.20
C ASN A 315 -14.85 -5.68 -22.65
N SER A 316 -15.51 -6.56 -21.87
CA SER A 316 -16.89 -7.03 -22.14
C SER A 316 -17.93 -6.33 -21.28
#